data_AF-A0A643BLT8-F1
#
_entry.id   AF-A0A643BLT8-F1
#
_cell.length_a   1.000
_cell.length_b   1.000
_cell.length_c   1.000
_cell.angle_alpha   90.00
_cell.angle_beta   90.00
_cell.angle_gamma   90.00
#
_symmetry.space_group_name_H-M   'P 1'
#
loop_
_entity.id
_entity.type
_entity.pdbx_description
1 polymer ?
#
loop_
_entity_poly.entity_id
_entity_poly.type
_entity_poly.pdbx_seq_one_letter_code
_entity_poly.pdbx_strand_id
1 'polypeptide(L)'
;SIGGIIEALNKIDSDGGVSANHTSNVTSTATSGFAGAIGHKLPPFSSSYTELDTIMYALGVGASIKEPKDLKFIYEGSSDFSCLPTFGVILAQKSIMGGGLAEIPGLSINLA
;
A
#
# COMPACT_ATOMS: atom_id res chain seq x y z
N SER A 1 -52.26 31.44 16.25
CA SER A 1 -52.44 31.00 17.64
C SER A 1 -51.13 30.42 18.14
N ILE A 2 -50.47 31.07 19.10
CA ILE A 2 -49.09 30.75 19.54
C ILE A 2 -49.05 29.45 20.37
N GLY A 3 -50.20 28.99 20.88
CA GLY A 3 -50.31 27.78 21.70
C GLY A 3 -49.91 26.49 20.98
N GLY A 4 -50.18 26.35 19.68
CA GLY A 4 -49.85 25.12 18.94
C GLY A 4 -48.34 24.89 18.76
N ILE A 5 -47.55 25.96 18.75
CA ILE A 5 -46.08 25.87 18.62
C ILE A 5 -45.45 25.46 19.96
N ILE A 6 -45.99 25.99 21.07
CA ILE A 6 -45.53 25.64 22.42
C ILE A 6 -45.86 24.18 22.74
N GLU A 7 -47.03 23.69 22.32
CA GLU A 7 -47.42 22.29 22.48
C GLU A 7 -46.50 21.35 21.69
N ALA A 8 -46.14 21.72 20.46
CA ALA A 8 -45.20 20.94 19.64
C ALA A 8 -43.80 20.89 20.28
N LEU A 9 -43.31 22.00 20.85
CA LEU A 9 -42.02 22.04 21.54
C LEU A 9 -42.03 21.21 22.84
N ASN A 10 -43.11 21.29 23.63
CA ASN A 10 -43.23 20.51 24.86
C ASN A 10 -43.28 19.00 24.58
N LYS A 11 -43.86 18.60 23.44
CA LYS A 11 -43.88 17.21 22.96
C LYS A 11 -42.48 16.70 22.58
N ILE A 12 -41.66 17.55 21.96
CA ILE A 12 -40.29 17.21 21.56
C ILE A 12 -39.40 16.98 22.80
N ASP A 13 -39.64 17.72 23.88
CA ASP A 13 -38.87 17.61 25.13
C ASP A 13 -39.29 16.42 26.00
N SER A 14 -40.58 16.04 25.92
CA SER A 14 -41.15 14.96 26.73
C SER A 14 -40.86 13.54 26.22
N ASP A 15 -40.61 13.36 24.91
CA ASP A 15 -40.46 12.05 24.26
C ASP A 15 -38.99 11.62 24.03
N GLY A 16 -38.06 12.22 24.79
CA GLY A 16 -36.68 11.72 24.87
C GLY A 16 -35.81 12.08 23.68
N GLY A 17 -35.75 13.38 23.33
CA GLY A 17 -34.74 13.94 22.43
C GLY A 17 -34.86 13.50 20.96
N VAL A 18 -34.42 14.38 20.05
CA VAL A 18 -34.27 14.00 18.65
C VAL A 18 -33.16 12.95 18.59
N SER A 19 -33.53 11.69 18.38
CA SER A 19 -32.58 10.67 17.93
C SER A 19 -31.93 11.22 16.67
N ALA A 20 -30.66 11.59 16.78
CA ALA A 20 -29.87 12.00 15.63
C ALA A 20 -30.02 10.89 14.59
N ASN A 21 -30.51 11.25 13.39
CA ASN A 21 -30.55 10.33 12.27
C ASN A 21 -29.21 9.61 12.21
N HIS A 22 -29.24 8.28 12.11
CA HIS A 22 -28.08 7.40 12.02
C HIS A 22 -27.36 7.55 10.65
N THR A 23 -27.39 8.78 10.12
CA THR A 23 -26.67 9.31 8.97
C THR A 23 -25.58 10.27 9.44
N SER A 24 -25.09 10.12 10.67
CA SER A 24 -23.64 10.23 10.82
C SER A 24 -23.10 9.18 9.85
N ASN A 25 -22.50 9.67 8.76
CA ASN A 25 -21.52 8.93 8.00
C ASN A 25 -20.85 7.98 9.01
N VAL A 26 -21.02 6.67 8.85
CA VAL A 26 -20.14 5.73 9.53
C VAL A 26 -18.78 6.19 9.04
N THR A 27 -18.11 7.04 9.82
CA THR A 27 -16.74 7.44 9.61
C THR A 27 -16.07 6.10 9.55
N SER A 28 -15.82 5.68 8.32
CA SER A 28 -15.54 4.30 8.04
C SER A 28 -14.40 3.95 8.96
N THR A 29 -14.47 2.85 9.70
CA THR A 29 -13.34 2.35 10.49
C THR A 29 -12.08 2.21 9.61
N ALA A 30 -12.25 2.24 8.28
CA ALA A 30 -11.23 2.56 7.31
C ALA A 30 -10.40 3.82 7.67
N THR A 31 -10.96 4.99 7.97
CA THR A 31 -10.15 6.19 8.27
C THR A 31 -9.22 5.98 9.47
N SER A 32 -9.60 5.18 10.48
CA SER A 32 -8.72 4.89 11.63
C SER A 32 -7.57 3.93 11.31
N GLY A 33 -7.79 2.90 10.49
CA GLY A 33 -6.75 1.92 10.14
C GLY A 33 -5.61 2.53 9.31
N PHE A 34 -5.95 3.44 8.39
CA PHE A 34 -4.96 4.09 7.51
C PHE A 34 -4.22 5.23 8.23
N ALA A 35 -4.87 5.95 9.15
CA ALA A 35 -4.20 6.94 9.99
C ALA A 35 -3.10 6.30 10.87
N GLY A 36 -3.35 5.08 11.38
CA GLY A 36 -2.38 4.32 12.16
C GLY A 36 -1.16 3.83 11.36
N ALA A 37 -1.22 3.84 10.03
CA ALA A 37 -0.10 3.45 9.16
C ALA A 37 0.91 4.58 8.93
N ILE A 38 0.56 5.84 9.20
CA ILE A 38 1.46 6.99 8.99
C ILE A 38 2.66 6.86 9.92
N GLY A 39 3.87 6.81 9.34
CA GLY A 39 5.11 6.65 10.10
C GLY A 39 5.36 5.24 10.65
N HIS A 40 4.47 4.28 10.34
CA HIS A 40 4.69 2.88 10.69
C HIS A 40 5.95 2.35 9.99
N LYS A 41 6.86 1.76 10.77
CA LYS A 41 8.08 1.16 10.26
C LYS A 41 7.83 -0.33 10.05
N LEU A 42 7.98 -0.79 8.81
CA LEU A 42 7.99 -2.21 8.51
C LEU A 42 9.18 -2.90 9.20
N PRO A 43 9.06 -4.18 9.54
CA PRO A 43 10.18 -4.98 10.02
C PRO A 43 11.38 -4.90 9.06
N PRO A 44 12.61 -4.87 9.61
CA PRO A 44 13.80 -4.91 8.78
C PRO A 44 13.86 -6.24 8.02
N PHE A 45 14.33 -6.18 6.77
CA PHE A 45 14.52 -7.35 5.93
C PHE A 45 15.87 -7.26 5.22
N SER A 46 16.37 -8.40 4.76
CA SER A 46 17.56 -8.48 3.94
C SER A 46 17.21 -9.14 2.60
N SER A 47 18.01 -8.85 1.58
CA SER A 47 17.89 -9.47 0.27
C SER A 47 19.28 -9.67 -0.32
N SER A 48 19.56 -10.89 -0.72
CA SER A 48 20.71 -11.24 -1.54
C SER A 48 20.26 -11.50 -2.97
N TYR A 49 21.22 -11.39 -3.88
CA TYR A 49 21.07 -11.71 -5.29
C TYR A 49 22.41 -12.16 -5.85
N THR A 50 22.34 -12.82 -6.99
CA THR A 50 23.48 -13.27 -7.79
C THR A 50 23.39 -12.68 -9.19
N GLU A 51 24.41 -12.90 -10.01
CA GLU A 51 24.44 -12.52 -11.41
C GLU A 51 23.26 -13.13 -12.18
N LEU A 52 22.80 -14.32 -11.81
CA LEU A 52 21.62 -14.93 -12.42
C LEU A 52 20.37 -14.06 -12.23
N ASP A 53 20.16 -13.51 -11.04
CA ASP A 53 18.99 -12.67 -10.75
C ASP A 53 19.03 -11.36 -11.55
N THR A 54 20.23 -10.77 -11.70
CA THR A 54 20.41 -9.53 -12.45
C THR A 54 20.25 -9.75 -13.95
N ILE A 55 20.74 -10.88 -14.48
CA ILE A 55 20.56 -11.29 -15.87
C ILE A 55 19.09 -11.58 -16.15
N MET A 56 18.40 -12.32 -15.28
CA MET A 56 16.96 -12.58 -15.43
C MET A 56 16.15 -11.28 -15.43
N TYR A 57 16.49 -10.34 -14.54
CA TYR A 57 15.87 -9.03 -14.56
C TYR A 57 16.14 -8.27 -15.87
N ALA A 58 17.40 -8.22 -16.33
CA ALA A 58 17.78 -7.54 -17.55
C ALA A 58 17.00 -8.08 -18.75
N LEU A 59 16.91 -9.41 -18.89
CA LEU A 59 16.09 -10.06 -19.90
C LEU A 59 14.61 -9.71 -19.76
N GLY A 60 14.08 -9.72 -18.53
CA GLY A 60 12.69 -9.39 -18.22
C GLY A 60 12.30 -7.96 -18.57
N VAL A 61 13.23 -7.00 -18.49
CA VAL A 61 13.01 -5.60 -18.89
C VAL A 61 13.37 -5.31 -20.35
N GLY A 62 13.80 -6.33 -21.11
CA GLY A 62 13.96 -6.26 -22.56
C GLY A 62 15.40 -6.25 -23.09
N ALA A 63 16.43 -6.40 -22.24
CA ALA A 63 17.80 -6.57 -22.71
C ALA A 63 17.89 -7.80 -23.62
N SER A 64 18.69 -7.71 -24.69
CA SER A 64 18.71 -8.75 -25.71
C SER A 64 20.10 -9.03 -26.24
N ILE A 65 20.40 -10.31 -26.51
CA ILE A 65 21.61 -10.73 -27.24
C ILE A 65 21.69 -10.15 -28.66
N LYS A 66 20.57 -9.66 -29.21
CA LYS A 66 20.55 -9.00 -30.53
C LYS A 66 21.23 -7.64 -30.51
N GLU A 67 21.31 -7.00 -29.35
CA GLU A 67 22.03 -5.74 -29.15
C GLU A 67 23.38 -6.04 -28.50
N PRO A 68 24.50 -5.91 -29.23
CA PRO A 68 25.82 -6.24 -28.69
C PRO A 68 26.19 -5.48 -27.42
N LYS A 69 25.65 -4.25 -27.24
CA LYS A 69 25.89 -3.43 -26.04
C LYS A 69 25.21 -3.99 -24.79
N ASP A 70 24.16 -4.79 -24.95
CA ASP A 70 23.42 -5.38 -23.83
C ASP A 70 24.13 -6.60 -23.25
N LEU A 71 25.14 -7.15 -23.96
CA LEU A 71 25.89 -8.32 -23.51
C LEU A 71 26.46 -8.14 -22.09
N LYS A 72 26.82 -6.90 -21.74
CA LYS A 72 27.30 -6.54 -20.40
C LYS A 72 26.27 -6.68 -19.28
N PHE A 73 24.99 -6.81 -19.59
CA PHE A 73 23.92 -7.01 -18.60
C PHE A 73 23.42 -8.45 -18.53
N ILE A 74 23.68 -9.25 -19.57
CA ILE A 74 23.08 -10.59 -19.75
C ILE A 74 24.11 -11.73 -19.79
N TYR A 75 25.41 -11.41 -19.74
CA TYR A 75 26.49 -12.40 -19.71
C TYR A 75 27.51 -12.05 -18.62
N GLU A 76 27.54 -12.86 -17.57
CA GLU A 76 28.41 -12.73 -16.40
C GLU A 76 29.91 -12.82 -16.73
N GLY A 77 30.26 -13.50 -17.84
CA GLY A 77 31.63 -13.58 -18.33
C GLY A 77 32.10 -12.34 -19.11
N SER A 78 31.26 -11.32 -19.27
CA SER A 78 31.65 -10.05 -19.90
C SER A 78 32.62 -9.30 -19.00
N SER A 79 33.70 -8.74 -19.56
CA SER A 79 34.65 -7.91 -18.80
C SER A 79 34.03 -6.62 -18.27
N ASP A 80 32.88 -6.20 -18.83
CA ASP A 80 32.12 -5.03 -18.41
C ASP A 80 30.81 -5.42 -17.71
N PHE A 81 30.72 -6.67 -17.21
CA PHE A 81 29.48 -7.17 -16.61
C PHE A 81 28.98 -6.25 -15.51
N SER A 82 27.73 -5.82 -15.64
CA SER A 82 27.11 -4.82 -14.79
C SER A 82 25.65 -5.15 -14.54
N CYS A 83 25.16 -4.82 -13.36
CA CYS A 83 23.74 -4.87 -13.05
C CYS A 83 23.06 -3.59 -13.55
N LEU A 84 21.84 -3.69 -14.08
CA LEU A 84 21.03 -2.52 -14.41
C LEU A 84 20.67 -1.76 -13.12
N PRO A 85 20.84 -0.42 -13.07
CA PRO A 85 20.55 0.36 -11.85
C PRO A 85 19.14 0.16 -11.30
N THR A 86 18.16 -0.07 -12.18
CA THR A 86 16.75 -0.27 -11.82
C THR A 86 16.47 -1.61 -11.13
N PHE A 87 17.40 -2.56 -11.14
CA PHE A 87 17.29 -3.80 -10.37
C PHE A 87 17.18 -3.53 -8.85
N GLY A 88 17.68 -2.39 -8.37
CA GLY A 88 17.49 -1.97 -6.97
C GLY A 88 16.02 -1.91 -6.54
N VAL A 89 15.09 -1.69 -7.48
CA VAL A 89 13.64 -1.74 -7.22
C VAL A 89 13.22 -3.16 -6.82
N ILE A 90 13.74 -4.20 -7.47
CA ILE A 90 13.41 -5.60 -7.16
C ILE A 90 13.84 -5.96 -5.73
N LEU A 91 15.00 -5.47 -5.28
CA LEU A 91 15.48 -5.70 -3.92
C LEU A 91 14.56 -5.04 -2.89
N ALA A 92 14.13 -3.80 -3.11
CA ALA A 92 13.22 -3.10 -2.22
C ALA A 92 11.81 -3.72 -2.22
N GLN A 93 11.32 -4.12 -3.41
CA GLN A 93 9.98 -4.65 -3.60
C GLN A 93 9.74 -5.97 -2.87
N LYS A 94 10.78 -6.75 -2.56
CA LYS A 94 10.68 -7.99 -1.78
C LYS A 94 9.98 -7.79 -0.42
N SER A 95 10.18 -6.65 0.25
CA SER A 95 9.49 -6.35 1.52
C SER A 95 7.97 -6.16 1.34
N ILE A 96 7.56 -5.50 0.26
CA ILE A 96 6.16 -5.22 -0.02
C ILE A 96 5.45 -6.51 -0.48
N MET A 97 6.07 -7.23 -1.42
CA MET A 97 5.48 -8.42 -2.03
C MET A 97 5.54 -9.65 -1.12
N GLY A 98 6.47 -9.67 -0.16
CA GLY A 98 6.59 -10.70 0.87
C GLY A 98 5.57 -10.58 2.00
N GLY A 99 4.56 -9.70 1.87
CA GLY A 99 3.51 -9.55 2.87
C GLY A 99 3.75 -8.45 3.90
N GLY A 100 4.78 -7.60 3.75
CA GLY A 100 5.06 -6.52 4.70
C GLY A 100 3.88 -5.56 4.89
N LEU A 101 3.02 -5.38 3.88
CA LEU A 101 1.81 -4.57 4.03
C LEU A 101 0.73 -5.20 4.91
N ALA A 102 0.71 -6.54 5.03
CA ALA A 102 -0.20 -7.27 5.91
C ALA A 102 0.24 -7.22 7.38
N GLU A 103 1.49 -6.83 7.65
CA GLU A 103 2.03 -6.67 9.00
C GLU A 103 1.62 -5.35 9.66
N ILE A 104 0.99 -4.43 8.91
CA ILE A 104 0.52 -3.15 9.42
C ILE A 104 -0.77 -3.37 10.23
N PRO A 105 -0.75 -3.17 11.56
CA PRO A 105 -1.92 -3.44 12.39
C PRO A 105 -3.11 -2.52 12.02
N GLY A 106 -4.29 -3.12 11.84
CA GLY A 106 -5.50 -2.38 11.52
C GLY A 106 -5.68 -2.03 10.04
N LEU A 107 -4.75 -2.44 9.16
CA LEU A 107 -4.85 -2.23 7.72
C LEU A 107 -5.22 -3.54 7.01
N SER A 108 -6.44 -3.61 6.47
CA SER A 108 -6.94 -4.76 5.70
C SER A 108 -6.82 -4.47 4.20
N ILE A 109 -5.85 -5.11 3.52
CA ILE A 109 -5.59 -4.91 2.09
C ILE A 109 -5.96 -6.19 1.34
N ASN A 110 -6.69 -6.05 0.23
CA ASN A 110 -6.90 -7.14 -0.71
C ASN A 110 -5.75 -7.15 -1.75
N LEU A 111 -5.01 -8.26 -1.82
CA LEU A 111 -3.88 -8.45 -2.75
C LEU A 111 -4.20 -9.46 -3.87
N ALA A 112 -5.47 -9.85 -4.02
CA ALA A 112 -5.94 -10.76 -5.06
C ALA A 112 -6.37 -10.04 -6.34
#